data_AF-A0A7C3DZ72-F1
#
_entry.id   AF-A0A7C3DZ72-F1
#
_cell.length_a   1.000
_cell.length_b   1.000
_cell.length_c   1.000
_cell.angle_alpha   90.00
_cell.angle_beta   90.00
_cell.angle_gamma   90.00
#
_symmetry.space_group_name_H-M   'P 1'
#
loop_
_entity.id
_entity.type
_entity.pdbx_description
1 polymer ?
#
loop_
_entity_poly.entity_id
_entity_poly.type
_entity_poly.pdbx_seq_one_letter_code
_entity_poly.pdbx_strand_id
1 'polypeptide(L)'
;GPAASGTRVEGRSGGTGMMIRSELLDALVEAMPDFKASGLWLAGGLGPDTVGPVMDRYGPELIDASSRLESEPGIKDEEKLRAFFNAITGNTNGVY
;
A
#
# COMPACT_ATOMS: atom_id res chain seq x y z
N GLY A 1 -25.22 12.11 -24.27
CA GLY A 1 -23.93 12.48 -24.90
C GLY A 1 -22.91 12.64 -23.78
N PRO A 2 -21.70 12.10 -23.91
CA PRO A 2 -20.92 11.69 -22.75
C PRO A 2 -20.29 12.88 -22.02
N ALA A 3 -20.49 12.94 -20.71
CA ALA A 3 -19.69 13.73 -19.79
C ALA A 3 -18.45 12.90 -19.43
N ALA A 4 -17.34 13.13 -20.11
CA ALA A 4 -16.04 12.60 -19.72
C ALA A 4 -15.40 13.59 -18.74
N SER A 5 -15.51 13.29 -17.45
CA SER A 5 -14.60 13.84 -16.42
C SER A 5 -13.69 12.70 -15.97
N GLY A 6 -12.71 12.39 -16.81
CA GLY A 6 -11.62 11.50 -16.48
C GLY A 6 -10.34 12.26 -16.78
N THR A 7 -9.70 12.80 -15.76
CA THR A 7 -8.34 13.33 -15.86
C THR A 7 -7.35 12.16 -15.98
N ARG A 8 -7.31 11.55 -17.17
CA ARG A 8 -6.20 10.68 -17.58
C ARG A 8 -5.16 11.56 -18.28
N VAL A 9 -4.06 11.83 -17.58
CA VAL A 9 -2.85 12.31 -18.25
C VAL A 9 -2.13 11.06 -18.76
N GLU A 10 -2.18 10.84 -20.07
CA GLU A 10 -1.39 9.80 -20.72
C GLU A 10 0.10 10.03 -20.44
N GLY A 11 0.79 8.99 -19.96
CA GLY A 11 2.26 8.94 -19.99
C GLY A 11 3.02 9.27 -18.70
N ARG A 12 2.37 9.36 -17.52
CA ARG A 12 3.11 9.38 -16.24
C ARG A 12 2.65 8.25 -15.34
N SER A 13 3.54 7.28 -15.20
CA SER A 13 3.40 6.09 -14.37
C SER A 13 2.97 6.45 -12.95
N GLY A 14 1.96 5.74 -12.44
CA GLY A 14 1.81 5.56 -11.00
C GLY A 14 3.13 5.07 -10.40
N GLY A 15 3.31 5.24 -9.09
CA GLY A 15 4.50 4.75 -8.37
C GLY A 15 4.85 3.34 -8.84
N THR A 16 6.14 3.03 -9.00
CA THR A 16 6.71 1.89 -9.74
C THR A 16 6.26 0.48 -9.27
N GLY A 17 5.29 0.37 -8.37
CA GLY A 17 4.88 -0.85 -7.70
C GLY A 17 5.91 -1.32 -6.67
N MET A 18 7.03 -0.61 -6.54
CA MET A 18 8.08 -0.92 -5.59
C MET A 18 7.84 -0.14 -4.30
N MET A 19 7.95 -0.81 -3.16
CA MET A 19 8.00 -0.11 -1.88
C MET A 19 9.19 0.86 -1.86
N ILE A 20 9.06 1.92 -1.06
CA ILE A 20 10.24 2.67 -0.63
C ILE A 20 11.23 1.66 -0.04
N ARG A 21 12.49 1.75 -0.47
CA ARG A 21 13.57 0.88 0.03
C ARG A 21 13.55 0.86 1.55
N SER A 22 13.48 -0.34 2.14
CA SER A 22 13.39 -0.55 3.58
C SER A 22 14.48 0.21 4.33
N GLU A 23 15.67 0.26 3.76
CA GLU A 23 16.85 0.91 4.36
C GLU A 23 16.64 2.41 4.58
N LEU A 24 15.87 3.07 3.71
CA LEU A 24 15.56 4.49 3.86
C LEU A 24 14.51 4.72 4.95
N LEU A 25 13.49 3.86 5.02
CA LEU A 25 12.47 3.91 6.06
C LEU A 25 13.07 3.62 7.44
N ASP A 26 13.97 2.64 7.50
CA ASP A 26 14.70 2.27 8.71
C ASP A 26 15.53 3.46 9.23
N ALA A 27 16.34 4.07 8.36
CA ALA A 27 17.13 5.25 8.73
C ALA A 27 16.25 6.42 9.21
N LEU A 28 15.08 6.61 8.61
CA LEU A 28 14.15 7.67 9.00
C LEU A 28 13.54 7.42 10.39
N VAL A 29 13.13 6.19 10.66
CA VAL A 29 12.58 5.78 11.97
C VAL A 29 13.66 5.83 13.05
N GLU A 30 14.89 5.44 12.74
CA GLU A 30 16.02 5.53 13.67
C GLU A 30 16.37 6.99 13.99
N ALA A 31 16.42 7.84 12.97
CA ALA A 31 16.76 9.26 13.13
C ALA A 31 15.66 10.07 13.82
N MET A 32 14.42 9.60 13.76
CA MET A 32 13.26 10.30 14.32
C MET A 32 12.36 9.30 15.07
N PRO A 33 12.68 8.98 16.34
CA PRO A 33 11.95 7.98 17.13
C PRO A 33 10.46 8.32 17.29
N ASP A 34 10.14 9.61 17.41
CA ASP A 34 8.78 10.12 17.53
C ASP A 34 8.01 10.08 16.20
N PHE A 35 8.68 9.79 15.08
CA PHE A 35 8.05 9.72 13.75
C PHE A 35 6.99 8.63 13.66
N LYS A 36 7.19 7.52 14.37
CA LYS A 36 6.17 6.48 14.54
C LYS A 36 4.92 6.99 15.26
N ALA A 37 5.09 7.94 16.20
CA ALA A 37 4.00 8.49 16.99
C ALA A 37 3.34 9.73 16.36
N SER A 38 3.91 10.30 15.30
CA SER A 38 3.47 11.57 14.70
C SER A 38 2.69 11.42 13.38
N GLY A 39 2.26 10.20 13.04
CA GLY A 39 1.34 9.94 11.93
C GLY A 39 2.04 9.55 10.63
N LEU A 40 2.71 8.39 10.64
CA LEU A 40 3.39 7.86 9.46
C LEU A 40 2.37 7.34 8.44
N TRP A 41 2.34 7.93 7.25
CA TRP A 41 1.51 7.47 6.13
C TRP A 41 2.39 6.86 5.03
N LEU A 42 2.08 5.64 4.61
CA LEU A 42 2.87 4.92 3.61
C LEU A 42 2.05 4.61 2.37
N ALA A 43 2.62 4.88 1.19
CA ALA A 43 2.01 4.59 -0.09
C ALA A 43 3.02 3.95 -1.04
N GLY A 44 2.51 3.16 -1.98
CA GLY A 44 3.31 2.60 -3.08
C GLY A 44 3.88 1.22 -2.79
N GLY A 45 3.61 0.29 -3.70
CA GLY A 45 4.16 -1.06 -3.65
C GLY A 45 3.68 -1.94 -2.49
N LEU A 46 2.60 -1.56 -1.80
CA LEU A 46 1.96 -2.40 -0.78
C LEU A 46 1.06 -3.45 -1.43
N GLY A 47 1.26 -4.71 -1.07
CA GLY A 47 0.45 -5.85 -1.48
C GLY A 47 0.34 -6.90 -0.37
N PRO A 48 -0.36 -8.02 -0.63
CA PRO A 48 -0.65 -9.03 0.39
C PRO A 48 0.57 -9.58 1.12
N ASP A 49 1.68 -9.71 0.40
CA ASP A 49 2.97 -10.23 0.87
C ASP A 49 3.84 -9.19 1.58
N THR A 50 3.52 -7.90 1.49
CA THR A 50 4.34 -6.83 2.09
C THR A 50 3.65 -6.07 3.21
N VAL A 51 2.32 -6.05 3.25
CA VAL A 51 1.59 -5.20 4.20
C VAL A 51 1.81 -5.61 5.66
N GLY A 52 1.80 -6.91 5.97
CA GLY A 52 2.06 -7.41 7.33
C GLY A 52 3.42 -6.96 7.87
N PRO A 53 4.54 -7.28 7.19
CA PRO A 53 5.87 -6.81 7.60
C PRO A 53 5.99 -5.29 7.75
N VAL A 54 5.31 -4.52 6.89
CA VAL A 54 5.30 -3.06 6.97
C VAL A 54 4.56 -2.57 8.22
N MET A 55 3.40 -3.15 8.52
CA MET A 55 2.64 -2.82 9.71
C MET A 55 3.43 -3.13 10.97
N ASP A 56 4.02 -4.33 11.06
CA ASP A 56 4.79 -4.77 12.22
C ASP A 56 6.03 -3.92 12.45
N ARG A 57 6.75 -3.59 11.37
CA ARG A 57 8.03 -2.87 11.46
C ARG A 57 7.86 -1.38 11.70
N TYR A 58 6.89 -0.76 11.03
CA TYR A 58 6.78 0.70 10.95
C TYR A 58 5.58 1.28 11.67
N GLY A 59 4.54 0.48 11.94
CA GLY A 59 3.31 0.94 12.62
C GLY A 59 2.69 2.19 11.99
N PRO A 60 2.49 2.23 10.65
CA PRO A 60 1.92 3.40 10.00
C PRO A 60 0.49 3.67 10.48
N GLU A 61 0.14 4.95 10.61
CA GLU A 61 -1.23 5.39 10.89
C GLU A 61 -2.14 5.14 9.68
N LEU A 62 -1.60 5.30 8.46
CA LEU A 62 -2.34 5.13 7.21
C LEU A 62 -1.48 4.43 6.16
N ILE A 63 -2.13 3.56 5.39
CA ILE A 63 -1.53 2.94 4.21
C ILE A 63 -2.39 3.17 2.97
N ASP A 64 -1.75 3.40 1.83
CA ASP A 64 -2.39 3.47 0.52
C ASP A 64 -1.78 2.42 -0.44
N ALA A 65 -2.64 1.55 -0.94
CA ALA A 65 -2.29 0.42 -1.78
C ALA A 65 -3.22 0.39 -3.00
N SER A 66 -2.65 0.34 -4.21
CA SER A 66 -3.45 0.36 -5.43
C SER A 66 -3.03 -0.71 -6.46
N SER A 67 -1.92 -0.51 -7.18
CA SER A 67 -1.57 -1.33 -8.35
C SER A 67 -1.27 -2.80 -8.05
N ARG A 68 -0.81 -3.14 -6.84
CA ARG A 68 -0.59 -4.53 -6.43
C ARG A 68 -1.87 -5.27 -6.06
N LEU A 69 -2.99 -4.53 -5.95
CA LEU A 69 -4.33 -5.07 -5.67
C LEU A 69 -5.18 -5.12 -6.95
N GLU A 70 -4.54 -4.99 -8.11
CA GLU A 70 -5.17 -4.98 -9.42
C GLU A 70 -4.81 -6.24 -10.22
N SER A 71 -5.75 -6.72 -11.03
CA SER A 71 -5.50 -7.76 -12.04
C SER A 71 -4.90 -7.14 -13.30
N GLU A 72 -5.40 -5.96 -13.66
CA GLU A 72 -4.93 -5.11 -14.76
C GLU A 72 -5.04 -3.63 -14.34
N PRO A 73 -4.28 -2.69 -14.95
CA PRO A 73 -4.28 -1.30 -14.54
C PRO A 73 -5.68 -0.68 -14.41
N GLY A 74 -6.05 -0.31 -13.18
CA GLY A 74 -7.35 0.26 -12.82
C GLY A 74 -8.48 -0.75 -12.56
N ILE A 75 -8.22 -2.06 -12.65
CA ILE A 75 -9.18 -3.13 -12.36
C ILE A 75 -8.74 -3.89 -11.11
N LYS A 76 -9.51 -3.78 -10.02
CA LYS A 76 -9.21 -4.47 -8.75
C LYS A 76 -9.43 -5.98 -8.86
N ASP A 77 -8.56 -6.71 -8.19
CA ASP A 77 -8.61 -8.17 -8.08
C ASP A 77 -9.14 -8.56 -6.69
N GLU A 78 -10.25 -9.29 -6.67
CA GLU A 78 -10.92 -9.67 -5.42
C GLU A 78 -10.06 -10.58 -4.54
N GLU A 79 -9.32 -11.53 -5.15
CA GLU A 79 -8.48 -12.47 -4.40
C GLU A 79 -7.30 -11.74 -3.77
N LYS A 80 -6.67 -10.81 -4.50
CA LYS A 80 -5.58 -9.98 -3.96
C LYS A 80 -6.08 -9.07 -2.84
N LEU A 81 -7.26 -8.47 -2.98
CA LEU A 81 -7.88 -7.70 -1.90
C LEU A 81 -8.12 -8.59 -0.67
N ARG A 82 -8.72 -9.77 -0.84
CA ARG A 82 -8.92 -10.78 0.22
C ARG A 82 -7.63 -11.10 0.95
N ALA A 83 -6.58 -11.45 0.22
CA ALA A 83 -5.28 -11.74 0.79
C ALA A 83 -4.67 -10.52 1.52
N PHE A 84 -4.83 -9.32 0.97
CA PHE A 84 -4.29 -8.08 1.55
C PHE A 84 -4.87 -7.78 2.92
N PHE A 85 -6.19 -7.74 3.08
CA PHE A 85 -6.76 -7.45 4.40
C PHE A 85 -6.68 -8.63 5.36
N ASN A 86 -6.62 -9.88 4.88
CA ASN A 86 -6.28 -11.02 5.74
C ASN A 86 -4.89 -10.84 6.35
N ALA A 87 -3.92 -10.35 5.57
CA ALA A 87 -2.58 -10.04 6.08
C ALA A 87 -2.58 -8.86 7.08
N ILE A 88 -3.47 -7.88 6.92
CA ILE A 88 -3.65 -6.76 7.88
C ILE A 88 -4.26 -7.25 9.20
N THR A 89 -5.29 -8.09 9.13
CA THR A 89 -6.07 -8.52 10.30
C THR A 89 -5.46 -9.72 11.03
N GLY A 90 -4.44 -10.35 10.44
CA GLY A 90 -3.89 -11.63 10.92
C GLY A 90 -4.88 -12.80 10.79
N ASN A 91 -6.00 -12.62 10.08
CA ASN A 91 -7.02 -13.63 9.92
C ASN A 91 -6.78 -14.45 8.64
N THR A 92 -6.16 -15.61 8.78
CA THR A 92 -5.90 -16.52 7.64
C THR A 92 -7.13 -17.34 7.24
N ASN A 93 -8.26 -17.24 7.96
CA ASN A 93 -9.44 -18.09 7.76
C ASN A 93 -10.49 -17.52 6.78
N GLY A 94 -10.16 -16.48 6.01
CA GLY A 94 -10.89 -16.12 4.79
C GLY A 94 -12.31 -15.57 4.96
N VAL A 95 -12.73 -15.23 6.18
CA VAL A 95 -14.01 -14.57 6.45
C VAL A 95 -13.72 -13.12 6.83
N TYR A 96 -14.17 -12.21 5.97
CA TYR A 96 -14.40 -10.82 6.33
C TYR A 96 -15.66 -10.70 7.18
#